data_AF-A0A1Y2G2K2-F1
#
_entry.id   AF-A0A1Y2G2K2-F1
#
_cell.length_a   1.000
_cell.length_b   1.000
_cell.length_c   1.000
_cell.angle_alpha   90.00
_cell.angle_beta   90.00
_cell.angle_gamma   90.00
#
_symmetry.space_group_name_H-M   'P 1'
#
loop_
_entity.id
_entity.type
_entity.pdbx_description
1 polymer ?
#
loop_
_entity_poly.entity_id
_entity_poly.type
_entity_poly.pdbx_seq_one_letter_code
_entity_poly.pdbx_strand_id
1 'polypeptide(L)'
;LPRLLSLLPKDGVASSVYQSRWATKGLPVPSPSAPEQGCRWEVKKVALDLHGNVTGRAWGVQYWKGKRVTPAEKEYELISGGLKYNWAAAITPPLLAQEAQARLKAAQPQAAEGAEA
;
A
#
# COMPACT_ATOMS: atom_id res chain seq x y z
N LEU A 1 0.38 -7.89 0.79
CA LEU A 1 -0.64 -7.34 -0.11
C LEU A 1 -2.06 -7.58 0.40
N PRO A 2 -2.54 -8.80 0.67
CA PRO A 2 -3.94 -9.02 1.08
C PRO A 2 -4.33 -8.21 2.32
N ARG A 3 -3.45 -8.19 3.33
CA ARG A 3 -3.65 -7.36 4.53
C ARG A 3 -3.73 -5.85 4.24
N LEU A 4 -2.91 -5.33 3.33
CA LEU A 4 -2.94 -3.92 2.95
C LEU A 4 -4.26 -3.58 2.23
N LEU A 5 -4.70 -4.44 1.32
CA LEU A 5 -5.93 -4.27 0.56
C LEU A 5 -7.16 -4.29 1.48
N SER A 6 -7.17 -5.16 2.48
CA SER A 6 -8.21 -5.20 3.52
C SER A 6 -8.32 -3.92 4.36
N LEU A 7 -7.27 -3.09 4.40
CA LEU A 7 -7.28 -1.81 5.13
C LEU A 7 -7.71 -0.62 4.24
N LEU A 8 -7.83 -0.83 2.94
CA LEU A 8 -8.20 0.20 1.98
C LEU A 8 -9.72 0.19 1.73
N PRO A 9 -10.32 1.33 1.36
CA PRO A 9 -11.71 1.38 0.93
C PRO A 9 -11.95 0.43 -0.24
N LYS A 10 -13.09 -0.29 -0.24
CA LYS A 10 -13.48 -1.23 -1.30
C LYS A 10 -12.39 -2.28 -1.60
N ASP A 11 -11.77 -2.81 -0.55
CA ASP A 11 -10.68 -3.80 -0.63
C ASP A 11 -9.48 -3.34 -1.45
N GLY A 12 -9.29 -2.02 -1.60
CA GLY A 12 -8.21 -1.43 -2.39
C GLY A 12 -8.42 -1.48 -3.90
N VAL A 13 -9.64 -1.74 -4.39
CA VAL A 13 -9.97 -1.57 -5.81
C VAL A 13 -9.75 -0.11 -6.24
N ALA A 14 -9.19 0.09 -7.43
CA ALA A 14 -8.74 1.38 -7.98
C ALA A 14 -7.59 2.06 -7.21
N SER A 15 -7.00 1.39 -6.21
CA SER A 15 -5.84 1.93 -5.51
C SER A 15 -4.54 1.61 -6.25
N SER A 16 -3.62 2.57 -6.25
CA SER A 16 -2.24 2.38 -6.67
C SER A 16 -1.42 1.76 -5.54
N VAL A 17 -0.86 0.57 -5.77
CA VAL A 17 0.02 -0.13 -4.83
C VAL A 17 1.38 -0.39 -5.43
N TYR A 18 2.42 -0.42 -4.60
CA TYR A 18 3.79 -0.67 -5.03
C TYR A 18 4.53 -1.51 -4.00
N GLN A 19 5.59 -2.18 -4.43
CA GLN A 19 6.45 -2.91 -3.49
C GLN A 19 7.34 -1.90 -2.76
N SER A 20 7.36 -1.91 -1.42
CA SER A 20 8.14 -0.95 -0.63
C SER A 20 9.64 -0.96 -1.00
N ARG A 21 10.16 -2.12 -1.39
CA ARG A 21 11.55 -2.28 -1.85
C ARG A 21 11.89 -1.48 -3.11
N TRP A 22 10.90 -1.12 -3.93
CA TRP A 22 11.13 -0.29 -5.11
C TRP A 22 11.57 1.10 -4.70
N ALA A 23 10.94 1.68 -3.67
CA ALA A 23 11.36 2.95 -3.09
C ALA A 23 12.78 2.86 -2.52
N THR A 24 13.10 1.78 -1.78
CA THR A 24 14.45 1.54 -1.24
C THR A 24 15.52 1.43 -2.33
N LYS A 25 15.13 0.94 -3.52
CA LYS A 25 16.02 0.84 -4.69
C LYS A 25 16.10 2.13 -5.51
N GLY A 26 15.50 3.23 -5.05
CA GLY A 26 15.46 4.49 -5.78
C GLY A 26 14.62 4.44 -7.06
N LEU A 27 13.73 3.46 -7.20
CA LEU A 27 12.78 3.46 -8.31
C LEU A 27 11.70 4.52 -8.03
N PRO A 28 11.23 5.23 -9.07
CA PRO A 28 10.13 6.17 -8.88
C PRO A 28 8.91 5.40 -8.40
N VAL A 29 8.37 5.76 -7.24
CA VAL A 29 7.15 5.18 -6.67
C VAL A 29 6.07 6.26 -6.61
N PRO A 30 4.79 5.88 -6.61
CA PRO A 30 3.72 6.87 -6.49
C PRO A 30 3.77 7.56 -5.12
N SER A 31 3.44 8.84 -5.11
CA SER A 31 3.34 9.71 -3.93
C SER A 31 1.88 10.07 -3.68
N PRO A 32 1.46 10.42 -2.45
CA PRO A 32 0.12 10.97 -2.21
C PRO A 32 -0.22 12.19 -3.07
N SER A 33 0.78 12.99 -3.49
CA SER A 33 0.60 14.12 -4.41
C SER A 33 0.53 13.73 -5.89
N ALA A 34 0.99 12.53 -6.25
CA ALA A 34 1.05 12.03 -7.62
C ALA A 34 0.88 10.50 -7.62
N PRO A 35 -0.35 10.00 -7.36
CA PRO A 35 -0.62 8.57 -7.15
C PRO A 35 -0.50 7.75 -8.45
N GLU A 36 -0.48 8.42 -9.59
CA GLU A 36 -0.42 7.88 -10.94
C GLU A 36 0.97 7.96 -11.59
N GLN A 37 2.02 8.23 -10.81
CA GLN A 37 3.39 8.28 -11.30
C GLN A 37 4.23 7.07 -10.82
N GLY A 38 5.33 6.80 -11.53
CA GLY A 38 6.30 5.78 -11.15
C GLY A 38 5.90 4.33 -11.41
N CYS A 39 6.61 3.42 -10.74
CA CYS A 39 6.42 1.97 -10.74
C CYS A 39 5.30 1.62 -9.74
N ARG A 40 4.19 1.10 -10.26
CA ARG A 40 3.02 0.75 -9.44
C ARG A 40 2.19 -0.34 -10.11
N TRP A 41 1.27 -0.88 -9.34
CA TRP A 41 0.15 -1.68 -9.78
C TRP A 41 -1.13 -0.91 -9.49
N GLU A 42 -1.99 -0.79 -10.47
CA GLU A 42 -3.35 -0.29 -10.28
C GLU A 42 -4.28 -1.48 -10.08
N VAL A 43 -4.85 -1.60 -8.88
CA VAL A 43 -5.68 -2.76 -8.51
C VAL A 43 -7.04 -2.64 -9.19
N LYS A 44 -7.44 -3.69 -9.93
CA LYS A 44 -8.73 -3.75 -10.64
C LYS A 44 -9.72 -4.71 -10.00
N LYS A 45 -9.22 -5.85 -9.52
CA LYS A 45 -10.03 -6.89 -8.88
C LYS A 45 -9.30 -7.43 -7.68
N VAL A 46 -10.05 -7.75 -6.63
CA VAL A 46 -9.52 -8.37 -5.43
C VAL A 46 -10.45 -9.50 -5.02
N ALA A 47 -9.87 -10.61 -4.59
CA ALA A 47 -10.56 -11.70 -3.93
C ALA A 47 -9.82 -11.95 -2.61
N LEU A 48 -10.34 -11.38 -1.53
CA LEU A 48 -9.83 -11.58 -0.18
C LEU A 48 -10.61 -12.67 0.53
N ASP A 49 -9.90 -13.44 1.34
CA ASP A 49 -10.48 -14.30 2.35
C ASP A 49 -10.11 -13.69 3.72
N LEU A 50 -11.14 -13.33 4.47
CA LEU A 50 -11.03 -12.71 5.79
C LEU A 50 -11.30 -13.70 6.93
N HIS A 51 -11.53 -14.99 6.62
CA HIS A 51 -11.74 -16.01 7.64
C HIS A 51 -10.39 -16.43 8.25
N GLY A 52 -10.13 -15.91 9.46
CA GLY A 52 -8.87 -16.16 10.17
C GLY A 52 -7.74 -15.27 9.66
N ASN A 53 -6.71 -15.85 9.07
CA ASN A 53 -5.59 -15.10 8.51
C ASN A 53 -6.02 -14.44 7.18
N VAL A 54 -5.80 -13.13 7.04
CA VAL A 54 -6.13 -12.40 5.81
C VAL A 54 -5.30 -12.93 4.65
N THR A 55 -5.93 -13.70 3.76
CA THR A 55 -5.33 -14.22 2.54
C THR A 55 -6.09 -13.72 1.31
N GLY A 56 -5.58 -14.00 0.12
CA GLY A 56 -6.27 -13.60 -1.10
C GLY A 56 -5.39 -13.36 -2.30
N ARG A 57 -6.05 -13.05 -3.40
CA ARG A 57 -5.44 -12.74 -4.69
C ARG A 57 -5.92 -11.37 -5.14
N ALA A 58 -5.04 -10.65 -5.82
CA ALA A 58 -5.34 -9.36 -6.41
C ALA A 58 -4.92 -9.37 -7.87
N TRP A 59 -5.69 -8.68 -8.70
CA TRP A 59 -5.41 -8.46 -10.11
C TRP A 59 -5.36 -6.97 -10.38
N GLY A 60 -4.49 -6.57 -11.28
CA GLY A 60 -4.29 -5.17 -11.61
C GLY A 60 -3.49 -4.96 -12.87
N VAL A 61 -3.31 -3.69 -13.21
CA VAL A 61 -2.51 -3.24 -14.33
C VAL A 61 -1.15 -2.80 -13.82
N GLN A 62 -0.08 -3.36 -14.37
CA GLN A 62 1.27 -2.96 -14.02
C GLN A 62 1.69 -1.71 -14.80
N TYR A 63 2.21 -0.74 -14.07
CA TYR A 63 2.91 0.41 -14.60
C TYR A 63 4.36 0.37 -14.12
N TRP A 64 5.29 0.53 -15.05
CA TRP A 64 6.72 0.59 -14.79
C TRP A 64 7.27 1.94 -15.22
N LYS A 65 7.79 2.72 -14.27
CA LYS A 65 8.26 4.09 -14.50
C LYS A 65 7.23 4.94 -15.27
N GLY A 66 5.96 4.83 -14.90
CA GLY A 66 4.84 5.53 -15.54
C GLY A 66 4.32 4.90 -16.84
N LYS A 67 5.00 3.91 -17.42
CA LYS A 67 4.56 3.22 -18.64
C LYS A 67 3.77 1.97 -18.31
N ARG A 68 2.60 1.77 -18.93
CA ARG A 68 1.85 0.52 -18.80
C ARG A 68 2.66 -0.64 -19.37
N VAL A 69 2.84 -1.69 -18.56
CA VAL A 69 3.55 -2.94 -18.93
C VAL A 69 2.58 -4.06 -19.23
N THR A 70 1.44 -4.12 -18.53
CA THR A 70 0.39 -5.09 -18.83
C THR A 70 -0.11 -4.88 -20.26
N PRO A 71 -0.11 -5.92 -21.11
CA PRO A 71 -0.47 -5.81 -22.52
C PRO A 71 -1.86 -5.19 -22.68
N ALA A 72 -2.04 -4.39 -23.73
CA ALA A 72 -3.29 -3.68 -23.98
C ALA A 72 -4.49 -4.64 -24.18
N GLU A 73 -4.21 -5.84 -24.69
CA GLU A 73 -5.18 -6.92 -24.89
C GLU A 73 -5.73 -7.49 -23.59
N LYS A 74 -5.01 -7.34 -22.47
CA LYS A 74 -5.45 -7.78 -21.15
C LYS A 74 -5.93 -6.58 -20.33
N GLU A 75 -7.16 -6.68 -19.84
CA GLU A 75 -7.71 -5.65 -18.95
C GLU A 75 -6.93 -5.56 -17.62
N TYR A 76 -6.50 -6.69 -17.07
CA TYR A 76 -5.67 -6.79 -15.86
C TYR A 76 -4.94 -8.14 -15.79
N GLU A 77 -3.91 -8.21 -14.96
CA GLU A 77 -3.15 -9.44 -14.69
C GLU A 77 -3.03 -9.72 -13.19
N LEU A 78 -2.72 -10.97 -12.84
CA LEU A 78 -2.53 -11.37 -11.45
C LEU A 78 -1.30 -10.65 -10.86
N ILE A 79 -1.50 -9.98 -9.73
CA ILE A 79 -0.41 -9.36 -8.97
C ILE A 79 0.34 -10.47 -8.23
N SER A 80 1.52 -10.83 -8.74
CA SER A 80 2.36 -11.87 -8.15
C SER A 80 3.12 -11.38 -6.91
N GLY A 81 3.47 -12.32 -6.02
CA GLY A 81 4.24 -12.00 -4.81
C GLY A 81 3.45 -11.22 -3.73
N GLY A 82 2.12 -11.31 -3.74
CA GLY A 82 1.27 -10.61 -2.78
C GLY A 82 1.58 -10.91 -1.32
N LEU A 83 2.00 -12.13 -1.00
CA LEU A 83 2.43 -12.55 0.35
C LEU A 83 3.95 -12.48 0.56
N LYS A 84 4.73 -12.39 -0.52
CA LYS A 84 6.20 -12.44 -0.48
C LYS A 84 6.83 -11.09 -0.12
N TYR A 85 6.25 -10.00 -0.62
CA TYR A 85 6.83 -8.67 -0.49
C TYR A 85 6.04 -7.82 0.49
N ASN A 86 6.72 -6.80 1.05
CA ASN A 86 6.05 -5.68 1.67
C ASN A 86 5.50 -4.75 0.60
N TRP A 87 4.24 -4.39 0.76
CA TRP A 87 3.50 -3.54 -0.16
C TRP A 87 3.10 -2.26 0.55
N ALA A 88 3.10 -1.16 -0.19
CA ALA A 88 2.60 0.13 0.22
C ALA A 88 1.57 0.63 -0.79
N ALA A 89 0.67 1.51 -0.35
CA ALA A 89 -0.29 2.19 -1.20
C ALA A 89 0.18 3.62 -1.44
N ALA A 90 -0.11 4.18 -2.62
CA ALA A 90 0.18 5.57 -2.94
C ALA A 90 -0.56 6.54 -2.02
N ILE A 91 -1.80 6.19 -1.68
CA ILE A 91 -2.63 6.89 -0.70
C ILE A 91 -2.61 6.02 0.56
N THR A 92 -2.03 6.56 1.63
CA THR A 92 -2.03 5.89 2.93
C THR A 92 -3.48 5.73 3.40
N PRO A 93 -3.94 4.50 3.72
CA PRO A 93 -5.27 4.32 4.27
C PRO A 93 -5.40 5.14 5.56
N PRO A 94 -6.54 5.84 5.78
CA PRO A 94 -6.72 6.72 6.92
C PRO A 94 -6.55 5.98 8.26
N LEU A 95 -6.99 4.73 8.35
CA LEU A 95 -6.82 3.90 9.53
C LEU A 95 -5.33 3.66 9.86
N LEU A 96 -4.53 3.35 8.84
CA LEU A 96 -3.09 3.14 8.99
C LEU A 96 -2.36 4.44 9.33
N ALA A 97 -2.80 5.56 8.77
CA ALA A 97 -2.27 6.88 9.12
C ALA A 97 -2.55 7.22 10.59
N GLN A 98 -3.75 6.94 11.08
CA GLN A 98 -4.12 7.14 12.48
C GLN A 98 -3.34 6.21 13.43
N GLU A 99 -3.19 4.94 13.09
CA GLU A 99 -2.38 4.00 13.89
C GLU A 99 -0.91 4.42 13.95
N ALA A 100 -0.34 4.89 12.84
CA ALA A 100 1.02 5.41 12.80
C ALA A 100 1.16 6.67 13.67
N GLN A 101 0.21 7.60 13.59
CA GLN A 101 0.17 8.79 14.44
C GLN A 101 0.03 8.43 15.92
N ALA A 102 -0.82 7.48 16.27
CA ALA A 102 -1.00 7.00 17.64
C ALA A 102 0.30 6.35 18.19
N ARG A 103 0.99 5.57 17.37
CA ARG A 103 2.30 4.98 17.72
C ARG A 103 3.38 6.05 17.93
N LEU A 104 3.45 7.05 17.06
CA LEU A 104 4.39 8.16 17.21
C LEU A 104 4.09 8.99 18.47
N LYS A 105 2.80 9.24 18.75
CA LYS A 105 2.36 9.93 19.97
C LYS A 105 2.67 9.11 21.22
N ALA A 106 2.51 7.79 21.20
CA ALA A 106 2.85 6.91 22.31
C ALA A 106 4.36 6.72 22.51
N ALA A 107 5.16 6.87 21.44
CA ALA A 107 6.62 6.80 21.49
C ALA A 107 7.28 8.14 21.85
N GLN A 108 6.51 9.23 21.98
CA GLN A 108 7.04 10.46 22.56
C GLN A 108 7.29 10.23 24.05
N PRO A 109 8.54 10.40 24.54
CA PRO A 109 8.77 10.39 25.97
C PRO A 109 7.97 11.56 26.55
N GLN A 110 7.13 11.28 27.55
CA GLN A 110 6.55 12.32 28.39
C GLN A 110 7.72 13.12 28.96
N ALA A 111 7.95 14.32 28.41
CA ALA A 111 8.91 15.24 28.96
C ALA A 111 8.52 15.49 30.41
N ALA A 112 9.49 15.30 31.30
CA ALA A 112 9.37 15.36 32.74
C ALA A 112 8.54 16.57 33.20
N GLU A 113 7.32 16.33 33.65
CA GLU A 113 6.61 17.23 34.55
C GLU A 113 6.96 16.78 35.97
N GLY A 114 8.00 17.41 36.50
CA GLY A 114 8.61 17.11 37.79
C GLY A 114 9.57 18.24 38.17
N ALA A 115 9.09 19.47 38.07
CA ALA A 115 9.75 20.67 38.56
C ALA A 115 8.79 21.38 39.54
N GLU A 116 8.73 20.89 40.77
CA GLU A 116 8.24 21.52 42.02
C GLU A 116 8.20 20.38 43.06
N ALA A 117 8.72 20.47 44.28
CA ALA A 117 9.21 21.57 45.10
C ALA A 117 10.20 21.02 46.15
#